data_AF-M5BWX6-F1
#
_entry.id   AF-M5BWX6-F1
#
_cell.length_a   1.000
_cell.length_b   1.000
_cell.length_c   1.000
_cell.angle_alpha   90.00
_cell.angle_beta   90.00
_cell.angle_gamma   90.00
#
_symmetry.space_group_name_H-M   'P 1'
#
loop_
_entity.id
_entity.type
_entity.pdbx_description
1 polymer ?
#
loop_
_entity_poly.entity_id
_entity_poly.type
_entity_poly.pdbx_seq_one_letter_code
_entity_poly.pdbx_strand_id
1 'polypeptide(L)'
;MRRWFRQLFALCRKNVIVLANHYILNVFRCVVLPVLFALFLANAPGIFTPNNKLGLGTAVPVYKLAEIFDPKSNIVYVDATNGTDSLAVLAIMTVLTRNFSQAQKDAVLRLDSEADIAAACPHSFQLVSNCYGAIVFRSVNLRNPVQYTLRADMGRLNVDVLHHTSDAETVSLPLQWAVDSAIIELISGVSVDPPNQQPFTKMTDEATKQKTRRSASCSAFFLSNDRAHRP
;
A
#
# COMPACT_ATOMS: atom_id res chain seq x y z
N MET A 1 -38.74 31.48 -38.47
CA MET A 1 -38.31 30.07 -38.34
C MET A 1 -37.80 29.42 -39.63
N ARG A 2 -38.48 29.54 -40.79
CA ARG A 2 -38.13 28.80 -42.04
C ARG A 2 -36.77 29.14 -42.70
N ARG A 3 -36.17 30.31 -42.39
CA ARG A 3 -34.84 30.71 -42.86
C ARG A 3 -33.70 30.12 -42.00
N TRP A 4 -33.94 29.98 -40.70
CA TRP A 4 -32.99 29.40 -39.75
C TRP A 4 -32.80 27.89 -39.99
N PHE A 5 -33.89 27.15 -40.19
CA PHE A 5 -33.83 25.73 -40.58
C PHE A 5 -33.11 25.50 -41.91
N ARG A 6 -33.22 26.41 -42.87
CA ARG A 6 -32.49 26.31 -44.15
C ARG A 6 -30.99 26.53 -43.98
N GLN A 7 -30.59 27.46 -43.12
CA GLN A 7 -29.18 27.69 -42.79
C GLN A 7 -28.60 26.53 -41.97
N LEU A 8 -29.35 26.00 -41.00
CA LEU A 8 -28.97 24.81 -40.23
C LEU A 8 -28.80 23.59 -41.14
N PHE A 9 -29.74 23.37 -42.07
CA PHE A 9 -29.67 22.25 -43.02
C PHE A 9 -28.51 22.41 -44.01
N ALA A 10 -28.22 23.64 -44.47
CA ALA A 10 -27.07 23.91 -45.32
C ALA A 10 -25.74 23.64 -44.60
N LEU A 11 -25.62 24.03 -43.32
CA LEU A 11 -24.45 23.72 -42.49
C LEU A 11 -24.33 22.21 -42.22
N CYS A 12 -25.41 21.52 -41.86
CA CYS A 12 -25.42 20.08 -41.65
C CYS A 12 -25.02 19.34 -42.94
N ARG A 13 -25.57 19.73 -44.10
CA ARG A 13 -25.23 19.14 -45.39
C ARG A 13 -23.75 19.35 -45.74
N LYS A 14 -23.21 20.55 -45.48
CA LYS A 14 -21.78 20.83 -45.72
C LYS A 14 -20.89 19.99 -44.80
N ASN A 15 -21.24 19.88 -43.52
CA ASN A 15 -20.51 19.04 -42.57
C ASN A 15 -20.60 17.55 -42.93
N VAL A 16 -21.75 17.05 -43.38
CA VAL A 16 -21.92 15.66 -43.84
C VAL A 16 -21.08 15.37 -45.09
N ILE A 17 -21.01 16.30 -46.04
CA ILE A 17 -20.18 16.13 -47.25
C ILE A 17 -18.68 16.13 -46.90
N VAL A 18 -18.25 17.01 -45.98
CA VAL A 18 -16.86 17.05 -45.50
C VAL A 18 -16.51 15.80 -44.69
N LEU A 19 -17.44 15.29 -43.86
CA LEU A 19 -17.29 14.03 -43.14
C LEU A 19 -17.20 12.83 -44.08
N ALA A 20 -17.97 12.83 -45.19
CA ALA A 20 -17.96 11.76 -46.19
C ALA A 20 -16.63 11.69 -46.96
N ASN A 21 -15.95 12.82 -47.16
CA ASN A 21 -14.67 12.87 -47.88
C ASN A 21 -13.48 12.35 -47.04
N HIS A 22 -13.59 12.38 -45.70
CA HIS A 22 -12.59 11.83 -44.77
C HIS A 22 -13.20 10.71 -43.90
N TYR A 23 -13.89 9.76 -44.53
CA TYR A 23 -14.64 8.71 -43.83
C TYR A 23 -13.77 7.86 -42.88
N ILE A 24 -12.51 7.55 -43.27
CA ILE A 24 -11.61 6.70 -42.49
C ILE A 24 -11.25 7.34 -41.14
N LEU A 25 -10.81 8.61 -41.16
CA LEU A 25 -10.42 9.33 -39.95
C LEU A 25 -11.63 9.60 -39.04
N ASN A 26 -12.80 9.83 -39.64
CA ASN A 26 -14.01 10.10 -38.89
C ASN A 26 -14.59 8.84 -38.25
N VAL A 27 -14.59 7.69 -38.95
CA VAL A 27 -14.95 6.38 -38.37
C VAL A 27 -13.97 6.01 -37.26
N PHE A 28 -12.67 6.26 -37.45
CA PHE A 28 -11.67 6.01 -36.42
C PHE A 28 -11.92 6.85 -35.16
N ARG A 29 -12.16 8.17 -35.29
CA ARG A 29 -12.42 9.04 -34.13
C ARG A 29 -13.77 8.82 -33.46
N CYS A 30 -14.83 8.58 -34.24
CA CYS A 30 -16.19 8.51 -33.71
C CYS A 30 -16.63 7.11 -33.28
N VAL A 31 -16.00 6.05 -33.82
CA VAL A 31 -16.40 4.66 -33.56
C VAL A 31 -15.25 3.87 -32.94
N VAL A 32 -14.09 3.83 -33.59
CA VAL A 32 -12.98 2.99 -33.13
C VAL A 32 -12.41 3.46 -31.80
N LEU A 33 -12.15 4.76 -31.65
CA LEU A 33 -11.56 5.32 -30.44
C LEU A 33 -12.48 5.17 -29.21
N PRO A 34 -13.80 5.46 -29.28
CA PRO A 34 -14.71 5.21 -28.15
C PRO A 34 -14.87 3.73 -27.80
N VAL A 35 -14.89 2.83 -28.80
CA VAL A 35 -15.02 1.38 -28.56
C VAL A 35 -13.75 0.82 -27.93
N LEU A 36 -12.57 1.17 -28.43
CA LEU A 36 -11.30 0.78 -27.82
C LEU A 36 -11.15 1.33 -26.41
N PHE A 37 -11.56 2.58 -26.18
CA PHE A 37 -11.56 3.17 -24.84
C PHE A 37 -12.53 2.47 -23.89
N ALA A 38 -13.73 2.11 -24.36
CA ALA A 38 -14.70 1.35 -23.56
C ALA A 38 -14.18 -0.06 -23.24
N LEU A 39 -13.55 -0.75 -24.18
CA LEU A 39 -12.92 -2.05 -23.96
C LEU A 39 -11.75 -1.94 -22.98
N PHE A 40 -10.92 -0.90 -23.10
CA PHE A 40 -9.84 -0.63 -22.16
C PHE A 40 -10.38 -0.40 -20.74
N LEU A 41 -11.40 0.45 -20.57
CA LEU A 41 -12.01 0.69 -19.27
C LEU A 41 -12.73 -0.53 -18.69
N ALA A 42 -13.32 -1.39 -19.53
CA ALA A 42 -13.96 -2.63 -19.08
C ALA A 42 -12.94 -3.64 -18.53
N ASN A 43 -11.72 -3.66 -19.09
CA ASN A 43 -10.63 -4.51 -18.63
C ASN A 43 -9.74 -3.84 -17.58
N ALA A 44 -9.83 -2.52 -17.40
CA ALA A 44 -9.04 -1.77 -16.45
C ALA A 44 -9.10 -2.35 -15.02
N PRO A 45 -10.27 -2.76 -14.47
CA PRO A 45 -10.30 -3.37 -13.14
C PRO A 45 -9.43 -4.62 -13.03
N GLY A 46 -9.36 -5.48 -14.06
CA GLY A 46 -8.54 -6.69 -14.03
C GLY A 46 -7.03 -6.43 -14.18
N ILE A 47 -6.66 -5.30 -14.79
CA ILE A 47 -5.26 -4.88 -14.97
C ILE A 47 -4.74 -4.14 -13.72
N PHE A 48 -5.61 -3.38 -13.04
CA PHE A 48 -5.25 -2.57 -11.88
C PHE A 48 -5.59 -3.21 -10.53
N THR A 49 -6.32 -4.33 -10.48
CA THR A 49 -6.42 -5.11 -9.25
C THR A 49 -5.13 -5.90 -9.04
N PRO A 50 -4.38 -5.67 -7.95
CA PRO A 50 -3.25 -6.52 -7.62
C PRO A 50 -3.73 -7.96 -7.45
N ASN A 51 -2.91 -8.91 -7.87
CA ASN A 51 -3.17 -10.35 -7.73
C ASN A 51 -2.99 -10.79 -6.26
N ASN A 52 -3.75 -10.17 -5.37
CA ASN A 52 -3.74 -10.52 -3.95
C ASN A 52 -4.38 -11.90 -3.78
N LYS A 53 -3.77 -12.72 -2.93
CA LYS A 53 -4.33 -14.01 -2.50
C LYS A 53 -4.94 -13.82 -1.12
N LEU A 54 -6.24 -13.61 -1.12
CA LEU A 54 -7.04 -13.29 0.05
C LEU A 54 -7.73 -14.55 0.57
N GLY A 55 -7.75 -14.69 1.89
CA GLY A 55 -8.44 -15.76 2.58
C GLY A 55 -7.92 -15.97 3.99
N LEU A 56 -7.91 -17.23 4.41
CA LEU A 56 -7.32 -17.69 5.66
C LEU A 56 -6.00 -18.38 5.34
N GLY A 57 -4.92 -17.92 5.95
CA GLY A 57 -3.60 -18.53 5.80
C GLY A 57 -3.34 -19.53 6.90
N THR A 58 -2.26 -20.29 6.73
CA THR A 58 -1.78 -21.24 7.72
C THR A 58 -1.01 -20.54 8.84
N ALA A 59 -0.92 -21.19 10.01
CA ALA A 59 -0.11 -20.66 11.10
C ALA A 59 1.38 -20.89 10.80
N VAL A 60 2.17 -19.82 10.79
CA VAL A 60 3.63 -19.86 10.59
C VAL A 60 4.32 -19.01 11.66
N PRO A 61 5.56 -19.33 12.07
CA PRO A 61 6.29 -18.48 13.00
C PRO A 61 6.55 -17.09 12.37
N VAL A 62 6.57 -16.03 13.19
CA VAL A 62 6.97 -14.70 12.73
C VAL A 62 8.42 -14.74 12.24
N TYR A 63 8.67 -14.18 11.06
CA TYR A 63 10.01 -14.12 10.48
C TYR A 63 10.96 -13.33 11.38
N LYS A 64 12.21 -13.78 11.47
CA LYS A 64 13.24 -13.03 12.18
C LYS A 64 13.61 -11.81 11.37
N LEU A 65 13.60 -10.64 12.02
CA LEU A 65 13.90 -9.36 11.36
C LEU A 65 15.26 -9.38 10.65
N ALA A 66 16.28 -10.00 11.25
CA ALA A 66 17.62 -10.08 10.67
C ALA A 66 17.68 -10.86 9.34
N GLU A 67 16.75 -11.79 9.10
CA GLU A 67 16.71 -12.63 7.89
C GLU A 67 15.96 -11.95 6.74
N ILE A 68 14.95 -11.13 7.06
CA ILE A 68 14.05 -10.51 6.07
C ILE A 68 14.37 -9.05 5.76
N PHE A 69 15.11 -8.38 6.64
CA PHE A 69 15.46 -6.98 6.50
C PHE A 69 16.52 -6.77 5.42
N ASP A 70 16.15 -6.08 4.33
CA ASP A 70 17.08 -5.67 3.28
C ASP A 70 17.77 -4.34 3.68
N PRO A 71 19.12 -4.29 3.75
CA PRO A 71 19.87 -3.08 4.06
C PRO A 71 19.69 -1.93 3.06
N LYS A 72 19.04 -2.15 1.92
CA LYS A 72 18.62 -1.05 1.02
C LYS A 72 17.53 -0.16 1.61
N SER A 73 16.79 -0.69 2.58
CA SER A 73 15.75 0.03 3.29
C SER A 73 16.26 0.46 4.67
N ASN A 74 15.90 1.67 5.08
CA ASN A 74 16.34 2.20 6.37
C ASN A 74 15.33 1.89 7.47
N ILE A 75 15.82 1.51 8.65
CA ILE A 75 15.03 1.51 9.89
C ILE A 75 15.43 2.76 10.66
N VAL A 76 14.45 3.60 11.00
CA VAL A 76 14.73 4.81 11.78
C VAL A 76 14.17 4.66 13.20
N TYR A 77 14.85 5.22 14.19
CA TYR A 77 14.32 5.28 15.54
C TYR A 77 14.53 6.65 16.18
N VAL A 78 13.55 7.06 16.99
CA VAL A 78 13.54 8.33 17.73
C VAL A 78 13.39 8.04 19.22
N ASP A 79 14.22 8.71 20.00
CA ASP A 79 14.10 8.78 21.45
C ASP A 79 13.27 10.01 21.83
N ALA A 80 11.98 9.82 22.10
CA ALA A 80 11.07 10.88 22.55
C ALA A 80 10.91 10.90 24.09
N THR A 81 11.87 10.33 24.83
CA THR A 81 11.86 10.31 26.31
C THR A 81 12.43 11.58 26.94
N ASN A 82 12.75 12.61 26.14
CA ASN A 82 13.43 13.84 26.58
C ASN A 82 14.76 13.58 27.32
N GLY A 83 15.40 12.44 27.03
CA GLY A 83 16.70 12.06 27.57
C GLY A 83 16.69 11.28 28.89
N THR A 84 15.54 11.12 29.56
CA THR A 84 15.47 10.42 30.85
C THR A 84 15.82 8.93 30.75
N ASP A 85 15.44 8.29 29.64
CA ASP A 85 15.60 6.85 29.43
C ASP A 85 16.49 6.53 28.20
N SER A 86 17.31 7.49 27.76
CA SER A 86 18.12 7.36 26.54
C SER A 86 19.06 6.15 26.53
N LEU A 87 19.60 5.77 27.69
CA LEU A 87 20.40 4.54 27.85
C LEU A 87 19.58 3.26 27.68
N ALA A 88 18.32 3.25 28.14
CA ALA A 88 17.45 2.09 27.98
C ALA A 88 17.02 1.92 26.51
N VAL A 89 16.74 3.03 25.81
CA VAL A 89 16.50 3.02 24.36
C VAL A 89 17.71 2.46 23.61
N LEU A 90 18.93 2.92 23.96
CA LEU A 90 20.16 2.41 23.36
C LEU A 90 20.35 0.91 23.63
N ALA A 91 20.05 0.44 24.85
CA ALA A 91 20.13 -0.97 25.19
C ALA A 91 19.16 -1.82 24.35
N ILE A 92 17.91 -1.39 24.18
CA ILE A 92 16.92 -2.07 23.33
C ILE A 92 17.43 -2.17 21.90
N MET A 93 17.88 -1.07 21.32
CA MET A 93 18.38 -1.06 19.94
C MET A 93 19.65 -1.90 19.78
N THR A 94 20.49 -2.00 20.81
CA THR A 94 21.68 -2.85 20.80
C THR A 94 21.30 -4.34 20.76
N VAL A 95 20.31 -4.75 21.55
CA VAL A 95 19.81 -6.14 21.54
C VAL A 95 19.12 -6.45 20.21
N LEU A 96 18.29 -5.53 19.70
CA LEU A 96 17.60 -5.66 18.42
C LEU A 96 18.58 -5.85 17.26
N THR A 97 19.64 -5.05 17.21
CA THR A 97 20.64 -5.07 16.13
C THR A 97 21.76 -6.10 16.35
N ARG A 98 21.75 -6.87 17.45
CA ARG A 98 22.79 -7.86 17.78
C ARG A 98 23.04 -8.84 16.63
N ASN A 99 21.96 -9.33 16.01
CA ASN A 99 22.00 -10.35 14.96
C ASN A 99 22.09 -9.77 13.54
N PHE A 100 22.25 -8.45 13.40
CA PHE A 100 22.35 -7.80 12.09
C PHE A 100 23.76 -7.90 11.52
N SER A 101 23.85 -8.02 10.20
CA SER A 101 25.09 -7.81 9.44
C SER A 101 25.54 -6.34 9.53
N GLN A 102 26.80 -6.07 9.19
CA GLN A 102 27.33 -4.69 9.23
C GLN A 102 26.51 -3.73 8.36
N ALA A 103 26.18 -4.14 7.13
CA ALA A 103 25.35 -3.32 6.22
C ALA A 103 23.95 -3.06 6.78
N GLN A 104 23.35 -4.03 7.48
CA GLN A 104 22.05 -3.84 8.13
C GLN A 104 22.15 -2.88 9.33
N LYS A 105 23.24 -2.92 10.10
CA LYS A 105 23.46 -1.96 11.19
C LYS A 105 23.63 -0.54 10.68
N ASP A 106 24.33 -0.37 9.56
CA ASP A 106 24.53 0.94 8.92
C ASP A 106 23.21 1.54 8.38
N ALA A 107 22.22 0.68 8.08
CA ALA A 107 20.88 1.08 7.67
C ALA A 107 19.94 1.45 8.84
N VAL A 108 20.38 1.29 10.10
CA VAL A 108 19.63 1.71 11.29
C VAL A 108 20.06 3.12 11.68
N LEU A 109 19.16 4.08 11.54
CA LEU A 109 19.45 5.49 11.77
C LEU A 109 18.74 6.01 13.02
N ARG A 110 19.48 6.69 13.89
CA ARG A 110 18.92 7.46 15.00
C ARG A 110 18.53 8.85 14.50
N LEU A 111 17.31 9.27 14.82
CA LEU A 111 16.82 10.62 14.58
C LEU A 111 16.61 11.35 15.92
N ASP A 112 16.78 12.68 15.90
CA ASP A 112 16.67 13.52 17.10
C ASP A 112 15.21 13.87 17.41
N SER A 113 14.37 14.04 16.40
CA SER A 113 12.98 14.45 16.56
C SER A 113 12.00 13.58 15.78
N GLU A 114 10.79 13.45 16.32
CA GLU A 114 9.65 12.78 15.65
C GLU A 114 9.27 13.49 14.33
N ALA A 115 9.59 14.78 14.19
CA ALA A 115 9.35 15.56 12.98
C ALA A 115 10.26 15.14 11.81
N ASP A 116 11.47 14.67 12.10
CA ASP A 116 12.46 14.30 11.07
C ASP A 116 12.14 12.95 10.42
N ILE A 117 11.23 12.16 11.02
CA ILE A 117 10.78 10.88 10.48
C ILE A 117 10.18 11.05 9.09
N ALA A 118 9.40 12.12 8.86
CA ALA A 118 8.78 12.35 7.56
C ALA A 118 9.81 12.63 6.45
N ALA A 119 10.95 13.24 6.80
CA ALA A 119 12.04 13.52 5.86
C ALA A 119 12.93 12.28 5.63
N ALA A 120 13.23 11.53 6.69
CA ALA A 120 14.06 10.32 6.62
C ALA A 120 13.31 9.13 6.00
N CYS A 121 11.99 9.07 6.18
CA CYS A 121 11.11 8.02 5.70
C CYS A 121 9.93 8.62 4.92
N PRO A 122 10.16 9.02 3.65
CA PRO A 122 9.09 9.53 2.81
C PRO A 122 8.08 8.41 2.47
N HIS A 123 6.80 8.68 2.72
CA HIS A 123 5.72 7.79 2.30
C HIS A 123 5.58 7.82 0.77
N SER A 124 5.67 6.65 0.13
CA SER A 124 5.50 6.53 -1.31
C SER A 124 4.23 5.74 -1.61
N PHE A 125 3.27 6.35 -2.30
CA PHE A 125 2.11 5.65 -2.85
C PHE A 125 2.44 4.85 -4.11
N GLN A 126 3.69 4.91 -4.61
CA GLN A 126 4.12 4.22 -5.82
C GLN A 126 4.68 2.79 -5.55
N LEU A 127 4.26 2.16 -4.45
CA LEU A 127 4.60 0.77 -4.06
C LEU A 127 6.09 0.48 -3.81
N VAL A 128 6.96 1.49 -3.79
CA VAL A 128 8.38 1.35 -3.43
C VAL A 128 8.74 2.47 -2.48
N SER A 129 8.77 2.18 -1.18
CA SER A 129 9.36 3.04 -0.17
C SER A 129 10.69 2.44 0.28
N ASN A 130 11.70 3.30 0.41
CA ASN A 130 13.03 2.92 0.89
C ASN A 130 13.12 2.92 2.43
N CYS A 131 11.98 2.99 3.12
CA CYS A 131 11.91 2.96 4.57
C CYS A 131 11.20 1.69 5.01
N TYR A 132 11.89 0.90 5.83
CA TYR A 132 11.33 -0.32 6.39
C TYR A 132 10.32 0.00 7.50
N GLY A 133 10.64 0.98 8.33
CA GLY A 133 9.76 1.47 9.39
C GLY A 133 10.47 2.42 10.34
N ALA A 134 9.68 3.13 11.15
CA ALA A 134 10.14 4.03 12.18
C ALA A 134 9.65 3.59 13.57
N ILE A 135 10.53 3.68 14.58
CA ILE A 135 10.22 3.35 15.97
C ILE A 135 10.33 4.63 16.81
N VAL A 136 9.27 4.99 17.54
CA VAL A 136 9.27 6.17 18.42
C VAL A 136 9.09 5.71 19.86
N PHE A 137 10.12 5.87 20.67
CA PHE A 137 10.07 5.53 22.09
C PHE A 137 9.56 6.73 22.89
N ARG A 138 8.39 6.62 23.53
CA ARG A 138 7.80 7.69 24.35
C ARG A 138 8.12 7.54 25.83
N SER A 139 8.17 6.32 26.33
CA SER A 139 8.59 6.01 27.71
C SER A 139 9.23 4.64 27.77
N VAL A 140 10.44 4.56 28.32
CA VAL A 140 11.20 3.30 28.42
C VAL A 140 11.69 3.14 29.84
N ASN A 141 10.78 2.83 30.74
CA ASN A 141 11.11 2.52 32.11
C ASN A 141 11.04 1.01 32.30
N LEU A 142 12.18 0.34 32.49
CA LEU A 142 12.27 -1.12 32.64
C LEU A 142 11.47 -1.68 33.85
N ARG A 143 10.95 -0.81 34.72
CA ARG A 143 10.08 -1.18 35.85
C ARG A 143 8.59 -0.95 35.59
N ASN A 144 8.24 -0.22 34.53
CA ASN A 144 6.87 0.12 34.14
C ASN A 144 6.59 -0.36 32.70
N PRO A 145 5.34 -0.33 32.23
CA PRO A 145 5.04 -0.65 30.84
C PRO A 145 5.78 0.28 29.87
N VAL A 146 6.56 -0.30 28.95
CA VAL A 146 7.26 0.45 27.89
C VAL A 146 6.24 0.95 26.87
N GLN A 147 6.30 2.25 26.56
CA GLN A 147 5.44 2.88 25.56
C GLN A 147 6.27 3.26 24.34
N TYR A 148 6.02 2.57 23.24
CA TYR A 148 6.62 2.85 21.95
C TYR A 148 5.54 2.89 20.86
N THR A 149 5.83 3.57 19.76
CA THR A 149 4.96 3.66 18.59
C THR A 149 5.72 3.19 17.37
N LEU A 150 5.16 2.22 16.65
CA LEU A 150 5.67 1.79 15.35
C LEU A 150 4.96 2.55 14.24
N ARG A 151 5.73 2.99 13.26
CA ARG A 151 5.25 3.61 12.03
C ARG A 151 5.76 2.79 10.87
N ALA A 152 4.89 1.98 10.29
CA ALA A 152 5.16 1.25 9.06
C ALA A 152 4.64 2.05 7.85
N ASP A 153 5.20 1.80 6.67
CA ASP A 153 4.73 2.45 5.46
C ASP A 153 3.37 1.88 5.00
N MET A 154 2.41 2.77 4.76
CA MET A 154 1.07 2.46 4.31
C MET A 154 0.96 2.27 2.78
N GLY A 155 2.01 2.60 2.02
CA GLY A 155 2.05 2.42 0.55
C GLY A 155 2.18 0.97 0.10
N ARG A 156 2.38 0.06 1.05
CA ARG A 156 2.75 -1.33 0.83
C ARG A 156 1.52 -2.23 1.06
N LEU A 157 0.87 -2.59 -0.06
CA LEU A 157 -0.49 -3.16 -0.10
C LEU A 157 -0.53 -4.61 -0.66
N ASN A 158 0.61 -5.28 -0.78
CA ASN A 158 0.66 -6.65 -1.25
C ASN A 158 0.18 -7.60 -0.15
N VAL A 159 -0.85 -8.38 -0.47
CA VAL A 159 -1.45 -9.35 0.44
C VAL A 159 -1.47 -10.71 -0.25
N ASP A 160 -0.62 -11.61 0.22
CA ASP A 160 -0.60 -13.00 -0.21
C ASP A 160 -0.52 -13.89 1.03
N VAL A 161 -1.72 -14.23 1.50
CA VAL A 161 -1.96 -15.01 2.70
C VAL A 161 -1.61 -16.48 2.51
N LEU A 162 -1.60 -16.96 1.25
CA LEU A 162 -1.34 -18.37 0.92
C LEU A 162 0.15 -18.68 0.88
N HIS A 163 0.96 -17.74 0.37
CA HIS A 163 2.41 -17.91 0.27
C HIS A 163 3.19 -17.23 1.40
N HIS A 164 2.51 -16.61 2.38
CA HIS A 164 3.15 -15.92 3.49
C HIS A 164 4.10 -14.79 3.07
N THR A 165 3.75 -14.10 1.98
CA THR A 165 4.50 -12.96 1.42
C THR A 165 3.71 -11.64 1.52
N SER A 166 2.70 -11.62 2.40
CA SER A 166 1.98 -10.40 2.74
C SER A 166 2.93 -9.42 3.42
N ASP A 167 2.82 -8.14 3.06
CA ASP A 167 3.68 -7.11 3.62
C ASP A 167 3.53 -6.97 5.15
N ALA A 168 2.36 -7.30 5.69
CA ALA A 168 2.13 -7.34 7.13
C ALA A 168 2.98 -8.43 7.83
N GLU A 169 3.13 -9.59 7.18
CA GLU A 169 3.90 -10.74 7.67
C GLU A 169 5.40 -10.52 7.50
N THR A 170 5.83 -9.82 6.45
CA THR A 170 7.25 -9.66 6.13
C THR A 170 7.86 -8.36 6.65
N VAL A 171 7.06 -7.32 6.93
CA VAL A 171 7.56 -6.00 7.34
C VAL A 171 7.12 -5.64 8.75
N SER A 172 5.81 -5.47 8.99
CA SER A 172 5.31 -4.92 10.25
C SER A 172 5.45 -5.88 11.44
N LEU A 173 5.08 -7.15 11.26
CA LEU A 173 5.11 -8.14 12.34
C LEU A 173 6.55 -8.50 12.77
N PRO A 174 7.51 -8.72 11.85
CA PRO A 174 8.91 -8.94 12.22
C PRO A 174 9.52 -7.74 12.95
N LEU A 175 9.18 -6.51 12.54
CA LEU A 175 9.65 -5.30 13.22
C LEU A 175 9.12 -5.22 14.66
N GLN A 176 7.81 -5.44 14.82
CA GLN A 176 7.17 -5.42 16.13
C GLN A 176 7.76 -6.50 17.04
N TRP A 177 7.86 -7.73 16.54
CA TRP A 177 8.41 -8.83 17.32
C TRP A 177 9.88 -8.62 17.69
N ALA A 178 10.69 -8.02 16.82
CA ALA A 178 12.09 -7.71 17.13
C ALA A 178 12.22 -6.69 18.28
N VAL A 179 11.33 -5.68 18.34
CA VAL A 179 11.30 -4.72 19.45
C VAL A 179 10.81 -5.39 20.73
N ASP A 180 9.71 -6.15 20.66
CA ASP A 180 9.11 -6.81 21.82
C ASP A 180 10.06 -7.86 22.42
N SER A 181 10.69 -8.70 21.59
CA SER A 181 11.67 -9.69 22.06
C SER A 181 12.89 -9.05 22.70
N ALA A 182 13.38 -7.92 22.17
CA ALA A 182 14.48 -7.16 22.78
C ALA A 182 14.08 -6.58 24.15
N ILE A 183 12.86 -6.07 24.29
CA ILE A 183 12.32 -5.59 25.58
C ILE A 183 12.19 -6.74 26.58
N ILE A 184 11.64 -7.89 26.16
CA ILE A 184 11.49 -9.08 27.00
C ILE A 184 12.86 -9.58 27.48
N GLU A 185 13.84 -9.67 26.58
CA GLU A 185 15.20 -10.11 26.92
C GLU A 185 15.84 -9.17 27.96
N LEU A 186 15.65 -7.85 27.82
CA LEU A 186 16.20 -6.88 28.76
C LEU A 186 15.53 -6.89 30.14
N ILE A 187 14.22 -7.13 30.20
CA ILE A 187 13.47 -7.13 31.47
C ILE A 187 13.62 -8.47 32.20
N SER A 188 13.50 -9.58 31.47
CA SER A 188 13.44 -10.93 32.06
C SER A 188 14.75 -11.70 32.01
N GLY A 189 15.70 -11.29 31.16
CA GLY A 189 16.92 -12.05 30.89
C GLY A 189 16.71 -13.33 30.07
N VAL A 190 15.50 -13.57 29.56
CA VAL A 190 15.14 -14.77 28.80
C VAL A 190 14.90 -14.42 27.34
N SER A 191 15.51 -15.19 26.44
CA SER A 191 15.21 -15.13 25.00
C SER A 191 14.00 -16.00 24.70
N VAL A 192 13.01 -15.45 24.00
CA VAL A 192 11.76 -16.12 23.64
C VAL A 192 11.73 -16.40 22.14
N ASP A 193 11.26 -17.59 21.76
CA ASP A 193 11.08 -17.96 20.35
C ASP A 193 9.93 -17.18 19.69
N PRO A 194 9.99 -16.93 18.37
CA PRO A 194 8.94 -16.20 17.66
C PRO A 194 7.56 -16.86 17.82
N PRO A 195 6.50 -16.10 18.14
CA PRO A 195 5.16 -16.64 18.19
C PRO A 195 4.68 -16.99 16.78
N ASN A 196 3.67 -17.85 16.71
CA ASN A 196 3.02 -18.16 15.45
C ASN A 196 2.05 -17.03 15.06
N GLN A 197 2.18 -16.54 13.83
CA GLN A 197 1.24 -15.64 13.18
C GLN A 197 0.29 -16.45 12.28
N GLN A 198 -0.98 -16.02 12.24
CA GLN A 198 -1.97 -16.56 11.31
C GLN A 198 -2.58 -15.40 10.50
N PRO A 199 -2.13 -15.18 9.26
CA PRO A 199 -2.67 -14.14 8.41
C PRO A 199 -4.11 -14.46 8.01
N PHE A 200 -4.97 -13.45 8.04
CA PHE A 200 -6.36 -13.57 7.60
C PHE A 200 -6.84 -12.27 6.96
N THR A 201 -7.73 -12.40 5.96
CA THR A 201 -8.44 -11.28 5.36
C THR A 201 -9.94 -11.44 5.55
N LYS A 202 -10.65 -10.31 5.71
CA LYS A 202 -12.13 -10.32 5.90
C LYS A 202 -12.89 -10.88 4.70
N MET A 203 -12.28 -10.87 3.51
CA MET A 203 -12.88 -11.36 2.28
C MET A 203 -11.93 -12.36 1.62
N THR A 204 -12.49 -13.35 0.93
CA THR A 204 -11.74 -14.29 0.08
C THR A 204 -11.60 -13.74 -1.34
N ASP A 205 -10.72 -14.33 -2.15
CA ASP A 205 -10.55 -13.97 -3.57
C ASP A 205 -11.88 -14.00 -4.33
N GLU A 206 -12.69 -15.03 -4.12
CA GLU A 206 -13.97 -15.20 -4.81
C GLU A 206 -14.99 -14.13 -4.39
N ALA A 207 -15.04 -13.79 -3.10
CA ALA A 207 -15.90 -12.71 -2.60
C ALA A 207 -15.47 -11.34 -3.14
N THR A 208 -14.15 -11.10 -3.27
CA THR A 208 -13.59 -9.86 -3.82
C THR A 208 -13.89 -9.74 -5.32
N LYS A 209 -13.66 -10.79 -6.11
CA LYS A 209 -14.03 -10.81 -7.54
C LYS A 209 -15.52 -10.52 -7.75
N GLN A 210 -16.38 -11.10 -6.93
CA GLN A 210 -17.83 -10.87 -7.01
C GLN A 210 -18.19 -9.42 -6.66
N LYS A 211 -17.57 -8.83 -5.63
CA LYS A 211 -17.77 -7.42 -5.27
C LYS A 211 -17.31 -6.47 -6.37
N THR A 212 -16.13 -6.69 -6.95
CA THR A 212 -15.60 -5.87 -8.06
C THR A 212 -16.52 -5.95 -9.27
N ARG A 213 -17.00 -7.14 -9.64
CA ARG A 213 -17.98 -7.32 -10.73
C ARG A 213 -19.28 -6.55 -10.46
N ARG A 214 -19.83 -6.64 -9.25
CA ARG A 214 -21.06 -5.91 -8.87
C ARG A 214 -20.86 -4.39 -8.92
N SER A 215 -19.71 -3.90 -8.44
CA SER A 215 -19.38 -2.47 -8.48
C SER A 215 -19.26 -1.96 -9.91
N ALA A 216 -18.51 -2.66 -10.77
CA ALA A 216 -18.35 -2.29 -12.18
C ALA A 216 -19.70 -2.32 -12.92
N SER A 217 -20.55 -3.31 -12.64
CA SER A 217 -21.89 -3.40 -13.22
C SER A 217 -22.80 -2.25 -12.77
N CYS A 218 -22.66 -1.78 -11.52
CA CYS A 218 -23.42 -0.65 -10.99
C CYS A 218 -22.95 0.69 -11.57
N SER A 219 -21.64 0.89 -11.73
CA SER A 219 -21.08 2.07 -12.39
C SER A 219 -21.43 2.14 -13.88
N ALA A 220 -21.45 0.99 -14.58
CA ALA A 220 -21.93 0.91 -15.96
C ALA A 220 -23.43 1.22 -16.07
N PHE A 221 -24.24 0.78 -15.10
CA PHE A 221 -25.67 1.09 -15.05
C PHE A 221 -25.93 2.58 -14.78
N PHE A 222 -25.18 3.22 -13.88
CA PHE A 222 -25.26 4.67 -13.66
C PHE A 222 -24.89 5.47 -14.91
N LEU A 223 -23.81 5.11 -15.61
CA LEU A 223 -23.44 5.75 -16.88
C LEU A 223 -24.47 5.51 -18.01
N SER A 224 -25.21 4.41 -17.96
CA SER A 224 -26.30 4.13 -18.90
C SER A 224 -27.59 4.88 -18.53
N ASN A 225 -27.86 5.09 -17.24
CA ASN A 225 -29.08 5.75 -16.76
C ASN A 225 -28.99 7.29 -16.81
N ASP A 226 -27.79 7.86 -16.67
CA ASP A 226 -27.55 9.30 -16.93
C ASP A 226 -27.73 9.69 -18.40
N ARG A 227 -27.71 8.72 -19.31
CA ARG A 227 -28.00 8.95 -20.74
C ARG A 227 -29.50 8.91 -21.07
N ALA A 228 -30.34 8.48 -20.13
CA ALA A 228 -31.80 8.40 -20.27
C ALA A 228 -32.57 9.56 -19.59
N HIS A 229 -31.86 10.51 -18.98
CA HIS A 229 -32.46 11.63 -18.24
C HIS A 229 -31.90 13.03 -18.61
N ARG A 230 -31.54 13.23 -19.89
CA ARG A 230 -31.47 14.58 -20.46
C ARG A 230 -32.66 14.83 -21.40
N PRO A 231 -33.64 15.67 -21.04
CA PRO A 231 -34.50 16.32 -22.02
C PRO A 231 -33.71 17.29 -22.90
#